data_AF-A0A8H2QGA5-F1
#
_entry.id   AF-A0A8H2QGA5-F1
#
_cell.length_a   1.000
_cell.length_b   1.000
_cell.length_c   1.000
_cell.angle_alpha   90.00
_cell.angle_beta   90.00
_cell.angle_gamma   90.00
#
_symmetry.space_group_name_H-M   'P 1'
#
loop_
_entity.id
_entity.type
_entity.pdbx_description
1 polymer ?
#
loop_
_entity_poly.entity_id
_entity_poly.type
_entity_poly.pdbx_seq_one_letter_code
_entity_poly.pdbx_strand_id
1 'polypeptide(L)'
;MVCFRHTLPYGPWKLRGLPGLILEAYDADKEMYFYFKSIEYPTTNTAIITQLKRPKDHPNTWHSLQGFKDRLDDIYEKMKINSILIAEKYNAEVPEQKIKSEAFIESF
;
A
#
# COMPACT_ATOMS: atom_id res chain seq x y z
N MET A 1 10.16 20.88 -13.34
CA MET A 1 9.21 19.81 -13.68
C MET A 1 9.88 18.92 -14.72
N VAL A 2 10.41 17.77 -14.30
CA VAL A 2 11.18 16.87 -15.17
C VAL A 2 10.25 15.73 -15.59
N CYS A 3 9.71 15.81 -16.80
CA CYS A 3 9.05 14.66 -17.43
C CYS A 3 10.13 13.68 -17.88
N PHE A 4 10.21 12.51 -17.25
CA PHE A 4 10.95 11.38 -17.79
C PHE A 4 10.30 10.94 -19.10
N ARG A 5 10.94 11.31 -20.22
CA ARG A 5 10.57 10.87 -21.56
C ARG A 5 11.08 9.44 -21.76
N HIS A 6 10.29 8.45 -21.36
CA HIS A 6 10.55 7.06 -21.73
C HIS A 6 9.30 6.40 -22.29
N THR A 7 8.86 6.85 -23.46
CA THR A 7 7.99 6.03 -24.32
C THR A 7 8.91 5.16 -25.17
N LEU A 8 9.12 3.92 -24.76
CA LEU A 8 9.81 2.92 -25.57
C LEU A 8 9.07 2.82 -26.93
N PRO A 9 9.72 3.08 -28.08
CA PRO A 9 9.08 3.02 -29.40
C PRO A 9 8.98 1.58 -29.90
N TYR A 10 8.61 0.65 -29.03
CA TYR A 10 8.51 -0.77 -29.34
C TYR A 10 7.03 -1.16 -29.36
N GLY A 11 6.55 -1.43 -30.56
CA GLY A 11 5.19 -1.83 -30.88
C GLY A 11 5.07 -2.05 -32.39
N PRO A 12 4.00 -2.67 -32.88
CA PRO A 12 3.76 -2.86 -34.31
C PRO A 12 3.95 -1.55 -35.06
N TRP A 13 4.57 -1.59 -36.25
CA TRP A 13 5.04 -0.41 -36.99
C TRP A 13 3.99 0.69 -37.24
N LYS A 14 2.70 0.36 -37.13
CA LYS A 14 1.54 1.25 -37.29
C LYS A 14 1.07 1.93 -35.98
N LEU A 15 1.58 1.52 -34.80
CA LEU A 15 1.13 2.00 -33.47
C LEU A 15 2.20 2.84 -32.74
N ARG A 16 3.15 3.40 -33.48
CA ARG A 16 4.20 4.28 -32.93
C ARG A 16 3.60 5.63 -32.56
N GLY A 17 3.57 5.97 -31.26
CA GLY A 17 3.16 7.30 -30.78
C GLY A 17 2.13 7.29 -29.64
N LEU A 18 1.61 6.13 -29.26
CA LEU A 18 0.74 6.00 -28.09
C LEU A 18 1.58 5.95 -26.80
N PRO A 19 1.23 6.75 -25.76
CA PRO A 19 1.84 6.59 -24.45
C PRO A 19 1.37 5.27 -23.81
N GLY A 20 2.28 4.31 -23.66
CA GLY A 20 2.00 3.00 -23.07
C GLY A 20 2.62 1.84 -23.85
N LEU A 21 2.66 0.65 -23.25
CA LEU A 21 3.10 -0.58 -23.91
C LEU A 21 1.89 -1.41 -24.32
N ILE A 22 1.83 -1.78 -25.60
CA ILE A 22 0.76 -2.63 -26.14
C ILE A 22 1.16 -4.09 -25.93
N LEU A 23 0.43 -4.81 -25.08
CA LEU A 23 0.68 -6.23 -24.78
C LEU A 23 -0.10 -7.17 -25.70
N GLU A 24 -1.30 -6.76 -26.11
CA GLU A 24 -2.20 -7.57 -26.96
C GLU A 24 -2.93 -6.66 -27.95
N ALA A 25 -3.01 -7.09 -29.21
CA ALA A 25 -3.81 -6.42 -30.23
C ALA A 25 -4.33 -7.45 -31.25
N TYR A 26 -5.60 -7.33 -31.61
CA TYR A 26 -6.25 -8.16 -32.62
C TYR A 26 -7.00 -7.29 -33.62
N ASP A 27 -7.08 -7.75 -34.87
CA ASP A 27 -7.94 -7.13 -35.87
C ASP A 27 -9.42 -7.44 -35.60
N ALA A 28 -10.35 -6.62 -36.10
CA ALA A 28 -11.79 -6.82 -35.89
C ALA A 28 -12.26 -8.19 -36.41
N ASP A 29 -11.71 -8.59 -37.55
CA ASP A 29 -11.98 -9.87 -38.20
C ASP A 29 -11.14 -11.02 -37.64
N LYS A 30 -10.31 -10.78 -36.60
CA LYS A 30 -9.53 -11.81 -35.91
C LYS A 30 -8.55 -12.58 -36.81
N GLU A 31 -8.17 -12.01 -37.95
CA GLU A 31 -7.21 -12.61 -38.89
C GLU A 31 -5.76 -12.42 -38.44
N MET A 32 -5.49 -11.38 -37.64
CA MET A 32 -4.15 -11.05 -37.16
C MET A 32 -4.15 -10.82 -35.65
N TYR A 33 -3.23 -11.53 -34.97
CA TYR A 33 -3.03 -11.44 -33.53
C TYR A 33 -1.58 -11.06 -33.22
N PHE A 34 -1.43 -10.00 -32.44
CA PHE A 34 -0.17 -9.64 -31.82
C PHE A 34 -0.26 -9.96 -30.34
N TYR A 35 0.56 -10.92 -29.90
CA TYR A 35 0.68 -11.29 -28.50
C TYR A 35 2.10 -11.03 -28.01
N PHE A 36 2.21 -10.29 -26.91
CA PHE A 36 3.47 -10.03 -26.26
C PHE A 36 3.94 -11.24 -25.46
N LYS A 37 5.11 -11.78 -25.82
CA LYS A 37 5.61 -13.03 -25.23
C LYS A 37 6.36 -12.85 -23.90
N SER A 38 7.00 -11.72 -23.64
CA SER A 38 8.46 -11.70 -23.51
C SER A 38 9.05 -10.28 -23.47
N ILE A 39 9.27 -9.67 -22.30
CA ILE A 39 10.29 -8.63 -22.14
C ILE A 39 11.30 -9.04 -21.09
N GLU A 40 12.57 -8.98 -21.47
CA GLU A 40 13.68 -9.09 -20.53
C GLU A 40 14.25 -7.69 -20.34
N TYR A 41 14.14 -7.18 -19.12
CA TYR A 41 14.78 -5.92 -18.79
C TYR A 41 16.28 -6.18 -18.64
N PRO A 42 17.18 -5.39 -19.27
CA PRO A 42 18.61 -5.61 -19.15
C PRO A 42 19.08 -5.17 -17.75
N THR A 43 18.81 -6.01 -16.74
CA THR A 43 19.24 -5.79 -15.37
C THR A 43 20.20 -6.91 -14.99
N THR A 44 21.50 -6.62 -15.08
CA THR A 44 22.55 -7.50 -14.53
C THR A 44 22.68 -7.39 -13.01
N ASN A 45 21.94 -6.47 -12.39
CA ASN A 45 22.05 -6.16 -10.97
C ASN A 45 20.90 -6.81 -10.19
N THR A 46 21.17 -7.96 -9.58
CA THR A 46 20.35 -8.47 -8.48
C THR A 46 20.54 -7.55 -7.28
N ALA A 47 19.77 -6.45 -7.24
CA ALA A 47 19.78 -5.57 -6.09
C ALA A 47 19.38 -6.40 -4.87
N ILE A 48 20.34 -6.69 -3.99
CA ILE A 48 20.08 -7.37 -2.73
C ILE A 48 19.24 -6.39 -1.92
N ILE A 49 17.93 -6.65 -1.82
CA ILE A 49 17.03 -5.93 -0.93
C ILE A 49 17.47 -6.28 0.49
N THR A 50 18.44 -5.52 0.99
CA THR A 50 18.91 -5.65 2.37
C THR A 50 17.89 -4.93 3.22
N GLN A 51 17.31 -5.63 4.21
CA GLN A 51 16.45 -4.99 5.19
C GLN A 51 17.21 -3.78 5.79
N LEU A 52 16.54 -2.63 5.87
CA LEU A 52 17.13 -1.43 6.47
C LEU A 52 17.65 -1.77 7.87
N LYS A 53 18.92 -1.48 8.14
CA LYS A 53 19.51 -1.70 9.46
C LYS A 53 18.78 -0.80 10.46
N ARG A 54 18.10 -1.40 11.44
CA ARG A 54 17.36 -0.68 12.48
C ARG A 54 18.30 0.27 13.23
N PRO A 55 18.09 1.59 13.17
CA PRO A 55 18.88 2.53 13.95
C PRO A 55 18.61 2.31 15.44
N LYS A 56 19.66 2.27 16.27
CA LYS A 56 19.54 2.03 17.72
C LYS A 56 19.13 3.28 18.50
N ASP A 57 19.39 4.48 17.95
CA ASP A 57 19.40 5.73 18.72
C ASP A 57 18.27 6.74 18.33
N HIS A 58 17.21 6.33 17.64
CA HIS A 58 16.11 7.26 17.35
C HIS A 58 15.11 7.37 18.51
N PRO A 59 14.75 8.61 18.94
CA PRO A 59 13.86 8.83 20.08
C PRO A 59 12.40 8.44 19.82
N ASN A 60 11.97 8.32 18.55
CA ASN A 60 10.71 7.68 18.20
C ASN A 60 10.96 6.20 17.93
N THR A 61 10.70 5.42 18.97
CA THR A 61 10.87 3.96 19.02
C THR A 61 10.14 3.29 17.87
N TRP A 62 10.88 2.54 17.06
CA TRP A 62 10.26 1.59 16.14
C TRP A 62 9.50 0.56 16.97
N HIS A 63 8.17 0.57 16.91
CA HIS A 63 7.35 -0.39 17.63
C HIS A 63 7.25 -1.70 16.86
N SER A 64 7.32 -2.83 17.56
CA SER A 64 6.93 -4.12 16.98
C SER A 64 5.44 -4.11 16.66
N LEU A 65 5.00 -4.99 15.75
CA LEU A 65 3.58 -5.17 15.46
C LEU A 65 2.77 -5.45 16.74
N GLN A 66 3.32 -6.25 17.66
CA GLN A 66 2.70 -6.53 18.94
C GLN A 66 2.62 -5.27 19.81
N GLY A 67 3.71 -4.53 19.94
CA GLY A 67 3.70 -3.29 20.73
C GLY A 67 2.77 -2.21 20.18
N PHE A 68 2.52 -2.22 18.87
CA PHE A 68 1.48 -1.40 18.26
C PHE A 68 0.06 -1.85 18.65
N LYS A 69 -0.22 -3.16 18.61
CA LYS A 69 -1.51 -3.73 19.05
C LYS A 69 -1.79 -3.42 20.52
N ASP A 70 -0.80 -3.65 21.39
CA ASP A 70 -0.92 -3.41 22.83
C ASP A 70 -1.20 -1.91 23.12
N ARG A 71 -0.59 -1.01 22.34
CA ARG A 71 -0.87 0.43 22.44
C ARG A 71 -2.30 0.77 22.03
N LEU A 72 -2.84 0.15 20.97
CA LEU A 72 -4.23 0.39 20.56
C LEU A 72 -5.20 -0.05 21.65
N ASP A 73 -4.92 -1.17 22.32
CA ASP A 73 -5.71 -1.66 23.45
C ASP A 73 -5.68 -0.70 24.65
N ASP A 74 -4.50 -0.20 25.03
CA ASP A 74 -4.36 0.78 26.11
C ASP A 74 -5.11 2.09 25.82
N ILE A 75 -5.06 2.57 24.57
CA ILE A 75 -5.82 3.76 24.16
C ILE A 75 -7.32 3.50 24.29
N TYR A 76 -7.79 2.33 23.85
CA TYR A 76 -9.20 1.97 23.92
C TYR A 76 -9.72 1.93 25.36
N GLU A 77 -8.99 1.27 26.27
CA GLU A 77 -9.35 1.21 27.69
C GLU A 77 -9.38 2.61 28.33
N LYS A 78 -8.40 3.47 28.02
CA LYS A 78 -8.38 4.85 28.50
C LYS A 78 -9.58 5.66 28.00
N MET A 79 -9.96 5.50 26.74
CA MET A 79 -11.15 6.17 26.19
C MET A 79 -12.43 5.68 26.86
N LYS A 80 -12.53 4.38 27.11
CA LYS A 80 -13.67 3.79 27.83
C LYS A 80 -13.78 4.35 29.25
N ILE A 81 -12.71 4.32 30.03
CA ILE A 81 -12.69 4.87 31.40
C ILE A 81 -13.05 6.36 31.39
N ASN A 82 -12.47 7.14 30.48
CA ASN A 82 -12.77 8.57 30.38
C ASN A 82 -14.24 8.83 30.03
N SER A 83 -14.84 8.03 29.14
CA SER A 83 -16.27 8.16 28.80
C SER A 83 -17.19 7.87 29.98
N ILE A 84 -16.85 6.88 30.82
CA ILE A 84 -17.59 6.54 32.03
C ILE A 84 -17.50 7.69 33.04
N LEU A 85 -16.30 8.21 33.29
CA LEU A 85 -16.08 9.34 34.20
C LEU A 85 -16.84 10.60 33.78
N ILE A 86 -16.91 10.86 32.47
CA ILE A 86 -17.68 12.00 31.92
C ILE A 86 -19.18 11.78 32.11
N ALA A 87 -19.69 10.58 31.84
CA ALA A 87 -21.10 10.25 32.03
C ALA A 87 -21.52 10.40 33.50
N GLU A 88 -20.71 9.87 34.43
CA GLU A 88 -20.91 10.03 35.87
C GLU A 88 -20.91 11.51 36.29
N LYS A 89 -19.94 12.30 35.78
CA LYS A 89 -19.82 13.72 36.11
C LYS A 89 -21.05 14.54 35.68
N TYR A 90 -21.66 14.22 34.55
CA TYR A 90 -22.82 14.94 34.02
C TYR A 90 -24.16 14.22 34.29
N ASN A 91 -24.14 13.17 35.12
CA ASN A 91 -25.30 12.34 35.45
C ASN A 91 -26.08 11.86 34.22
N ALA A 92 -25.35 11.53 33.15
CA ALA A 92 -25.89 11.05 31.88
C ALA A 92 -25.74 9.53 31.76
N GLU A 93 -26.55 8.89 30.93
CA GLU A 93 -26.44 7.44 30.69
C GLU A 93 -25.09 7.09 30.03
N VAL A 94 -24.49 5.98 30.48
CA VAL A 94 -23.20 5.52 29.97
C VAL A 94 -23.38 5.07 28.53
N PRO A 95 -22.55 5.54 27.58
CA PRO A 95 -22.65 5.13 26.19
C PRO A 95 -22.38 3.63 26.01
N GLU A 96 -23.18 2.97 25.17
CA GLU A 96 -22.99 1.54 24.84
C GLU A 96 -21.59 1.26 24.25
N GLN A 97 -21.00 0.14 24.67
CA GLN A 97 -19.69 -0.27 24.19
C GLN A 97 -19.75 -0.67 22.71
N LYS A 98 -19.04 0.08 21.85
CA LYS A 98 -18.93 -0.26 20.43
C LYS A 98 -18.07 -1.53 20.26
N ILE A 99 -18.50 -2.42 19.38
CA ILE A 99 -17.74 -3.63 19.02
C ILE A 99 -16.44 -3.21 18.33
N LYS A 100 -15.31 -3.75 18.79
CA LYS A 100 -13.99 -3.48 18.20
C LYS A 100 -13.96 -3.99 16.76
N SER A 101 -13.79 -3.10 15.79
CA SER A 101 -13.59 -3.49 14.40
C SER A 101 -12.20 -4.11 14.21
N GLU A 102 -12.12 -5.16 13.40
CA GLU A 102 -10.83 -5.73 13.03
C GLU A 102 -10.02 -4.72 12.20
N ALA A 103 -8.73 -4.58 12.50
CA ALA A 103 -7.82 -3.68 11.80
C ALA A 103 -6.88 -4.51 10.91
N PHE A 104 -6.89 -4.21 9.61
CA PHE A 104 -6.05 -4.87 8.61
C PHE A 104 -5.00 -3.90 8.07
N ILE A 105 -3.82 -4.42 7.74
CA ILE A 105 -2.82 -3.70 6.96
C ILE A 105 -2.85 -4.35 5.57
N GLU A 106 -3.18 -3.58 4.54
CA GLU A 106 -3.14 -4.06 3.16
C GLU A 106 -1.68 -4.34 2.75
N SER A 107 -1.41 -5.57 2.29
CA SER A 107 -0.13 -5.89 1.65
C SER A 107 -0.25 -5.58 0.16
N PHE A 108 0.52 -4.60 -0.31
CA PHE A 108 0.72 -4.33 -1.73
C PHE A 108 1.74 -5.29 -2.35
#